data_AF-A0A401QD24-F1
#
_entry.id   AF-A0A401QD24-F1
#
_cell.length_a   1.000
_cell.length_b   1.000
_cell.length_c   1.000
_cell.angle_alpha   90.00
_cell.angle_beta   90.00
_cell.angle_gamma   90.00
#
_symmetry.space_group_name_H-M   'P 1'
#
loop_
_entity.id
_entity.type
_entity.pdbx_description
1 polymer ?
#
loop_
_entity_poly.entity_id
_entity_poly.type
_entity_poly.pdbx_seq_one_letter_code
_entity_poly.pdbx_strand_id
1 'polypeptide(L)'
;VDGHGYGAWTEPGSQSQCLAQAEEDQTHLSDVEQDPANWQQLVSQDILSGLKPHEIKRQEVINELFHTERAHIRMLKVLDVIFYQKMLRDGNILTADVRSIFSNLEEVLQLHVSLNEQMRKVWKRNENFVVDQIGEDLLSW
;
A
#
# COMPACT_ATOMS: atom_id res chain seq x y z
N VAL A 1 43.49 -30.91 -35.58
CA VAL A 1 43.45 -31.34 -34.17
C VAL A 1 43.53 -30.09 -33.33
N ASP A 2 42.34 -29.66 -32.95
CA ASP A 2 41.88 -28.84 -31.82
C ASP A 2 42.41 -27.42 -31.60
N GLY A 3 41.50 -26.46 -31.84
CA GLY A 3 41.60 -25.06 -31.48
C GLY A 3 41.19 -24.80 -30.03
N HIS A 4 41.80 -23.77 -29.45
CA HIS A 4 41.51 -23.28 -28.10
C HIS A 4 40.36 -22.28 -28.14
N GLY A 5 39.24 -22.63 -27.51
CA GLY A 5 38.15 -21.71 -27.19
C GLY A 5 38.19 -21.33 -25.71
N TYR A 6 38.52 -20.08 -25.42
CA TYR A 6 38.25 -19.46 -24.12
C TYR A 6 36.74 -19.17 -24.03
N GLY A 7 36.00 -20.03 -23.32
CA GLY A 7 34.60 -19.81 -22.99
C GLY A 7 34.49 -19.11 -21.63
N ALA A 8 33.98 -17.89 -21.63
CA ALA A 8 33.61 -17.15 -20.44
C ALA A 8 32.48 -17.90 -19.70
N TRP A 9 32.74 -18.32 -18.47
CA TRP A 9 31.71 -18.82 -17.55
C TRP A 9 31.10 -17.61 -16.82
N THR A 10 30.08 -16.99 -17.42
CA THR A 10 29.10 -16.21 -16.65
C THR A 10 27.86 -17.08 -16.51
N GLU A 11 27.61 -17.56 -15.30
CA GLU A 11 26.43 -18.36 -14.96
C GLU A 11 25.13 -17.59 -15.29
N PRO A 12 24.24 -18.12 -16.14
CA PRO A 12 22.96 -17.46 -16.48
C PRO A 12 21.93 -17.46 -15.34
N GLY A 13 22.17 -18.20 -14.26
CA GLY A 13 21.19 -18.44 -13.19
C GLY A 13 20.98 -17.27 -12.25
N SER A 14 22.03 -16.51 -11.91
CA SER A 14 21.96 -15.49 -10.87
C SER A 14 21.21 -14.21 -11.31
N GLN A 15 21.38 -13.78 -12.57
CA GLN A 15 20.65 -12.63 -13.12
C GLN A 15 19.17 -12.94 -13.37
N SER A 16 18.86 -14.13 -13.87
CA SER A 16 17.47 -14.55 -14.15
C SER A 16 16.64 -14.66 -12.86
N GLN A 17 17.27 -15.12 -11.77
CA GLN A 17 16.63 -15.21 -10.46
C GLN A 17 16.43 -13.83 -9.82
N CYS A 18 17.39 -12.91 -9.98
CA CYS A 18 17.28 -11.54 -9.47
C CYS A 18 16.19 -10.73 -10.20
N LEU A 19 16.02 -10.92 -11.51
CA LEU A 19 14.97 -10.28 -12.31
C LEU A 19 13.58 -10.81 -11.95
N ALA A 20 13.41 -12.13 -11.83
CA ALA A 20 12.15 -12.72 -11.37
C ALA A 20 11.76 -12.26 -9.95
N GLN A 21 12.74 -12.08 -9.06
CA GLN A 21 12.53 -11.57 -7.70
C GLN A 21 12.12 -10.08 -7.68
N ALA A 22 12.71 -9.27 -8.56
CA ALA A 22 12.32 -7.86 -8.71
C ALA A 22 10.90 -7.72 -9.31
N GLU A 23 10.50 -8.65 -10.18
CA GLU A 23 9.15 -8.73 -10.74
C GLU A 23 8.12 -9.21 -9.70
N GLU A 24 8.45 -10.16 -8.81
CA GLU A 24 7.58 -10.58 -7.69
C GLU A 24 7.39 -9.46 -6.65
N ASP A 25 8.47 -8.76 -6.26
CA ASP A 25 8.36 -7.60 -5.38
C ASP A 25 7.60 -6.44 -6.07
N GLN A 26 7.72 -6.26 -7.40
CA GLN A 26 6.94 -5.28 -8.16
C GLN A 26 5.46 -5.63 -8.30
N THR A 27 5.13 -6.91 -8.48
CA THR A 27 3.74 -7.38 -8.58
C THR A 27 3.01 -7.29 -7.23
N HIS A 28 3.72 -7.49 -6.12
CA HIS A 28 3.18 -7.24 -4.78
C HIS A 28 2.94 -5.74 -4.49
N LEU A 29 3.58 -4.86 -5.26
CA LEU A 29 3.44 -3.40 -5.23
C LEU A 29 2.57 -2.85 -6.37
N SER A 30 2.08 -3.67 -7.30
CA SER A 30 1.34 -3.20 -8.49
C SER A 30 -0.16 -3.03 -8.27
N ASP A 31 -0.70 -3.51 -7.15
CA ASP A 31 -2.10 -3.28 -6.74
C ASP A 31 -2.29 -1.85 -6.16
N VAL A 32 -1.54 -0.90 -6.72
CA VAL A 32 -1.42 0.49 -6.32
C VAL A 32 -2.18 1.32 -7.35
N GLU A 33 -3.47 1.05 -7.50
CA GLU A 33 -4.37 1.99 -8.17
C GLU A 33 -4.32 3.32 -7.40
N GLN A 34 -3.84 4.36 -8.07
CA GLN A 34 -3.94 5.72 -7.57
C GLN A 34 -5.41 6.12 -7.66
N ASP A 35 -6.16 5.84 -6.58
CA ASP A 35 -7.48 6.44 -6.44
C ASP A 35 -7.37 7.97 -6.63
N PRO A 36 -8.30 8.59 -7.36
CA PRO A 36 -8.29 10.03 -7.56
C PRO A 36 -8.20 10.74 -6.21
N ALA A 37 -7.19 11.59 -6.04
CA ALA A 37 -7.02 12.36 -4.81
C ALA A 37 -8.21 13.33 -4.58
N ASN A 38 -8.93 13.66 -5.65
CA ASN A 38 -10.07 14.57 -5.61
C ASN A 38 -11.40 13.78 -5.55
N TRP A 39 -12.04 13.83 -4.37
CA TRP A 39 -13.37 13.23 -4.15
C TRP A 39 -14.43 13.72 -5.15
N GLN A 40 -14.36 14.98 -5.60
CA GLN A 40 -15.33 15.54 -6.54
C GLN A 40 -15.31 14.83 -7.91
N GLN A 41 -14.23 14.12 -8.24
CA GLN A 41 -14.14 13.31 -9.47
C GLN A 41 -14.85 11.95 -9.33
N LEU A 42 -15.17 11.54 -8.10
CA LEU A 42 -15.84 10.27 -7.80
C LEU A 42 -17.36 10.41 -7.74
N VAL A 43 -17.88 11.64 -7.74
CA VAL A 43 -19.31 11.94 -7.62
C VAL A 43 -19.81 12.70 -8.84
N SER A 44 -21.09 12.51 -9.19
CA SER A 44 -21.69 13.20 -10.33
C SER A 44 -21.87 14.69 -10.07
N GLN A 45 -21.88 15.48 -11.15
CA GLN A 45 -22.08 16.93 -11.05
C GLN A 45 -23.43 17.30 -10.42
N ASP A 46 -24.46 16.48 -10.63
CA ASP A 46 -25.79 16.67 -10.05
C ASP A 46 -25.73 16.60 -8.51
N ILE A 47 -24.96 15.66 -7.96
CA ILE A 47 -24.74 15.53 -6.52
C ILE A 47 -23.99 16.75 -5.99
N LEU A 48 -22.88 17.13 -6.64
CA LEU A 48 -22.08 18.29 -6.23
C LEU A 48 -22.91 19.57 -6.18
N SER A 49 -23.81 19.76 -7.16
CA SER A 49 -24.69 20.94 -7.22
C SER A 49 -25.73 20.99 -6.09
N GLY A 50 -26.10 19.83 -5.53
CA GLY A 50 -27.04 19.72 -4.42
C GLY A 50 -26.42 19.93 -3.03
N LEU A 51 -25.08 19.92 -2.92
CA LEU A 51 -24.39 20.04 -1.64
C LEU A 51 -24.02 21.48 -1.31
N LYS A 52 -24.09 21.82 -0.02
CA LYS A 52 -23.61 23.11 0.48
C LYS A 52 -22.08 23.13 0.48
N PRO A 53 -21.42 24.30 0.37
CA PRO A 53 -19.95 24.38 0.36
C PRO A 53 -19.27 23.72 1.57
N HIS A 54 -19.85 23.85 2.77
CA HIS A 54 -19.31 23.20 3.97
C HIS A 54 -19.41 21.67 3.92
N GLU A 55 -20.43 21.15 3.24
CA GLU A 55 -20.66 19.70 3.08
C GLU A 55 -19.64 19.12 2.11
N ILE A 56 -19.41 19.80 0.98
CA ILE A 56 -18.33 19.45 0.04
C ILE A 56 -16.99 19.38 0.79
N LYS A 57 -16.68 20.38 1.63
CA LYS A 57 -15.44 20.38 2.38
C LYS A 57 -15.36 19.22 3.40
N ARG A 58 -16.48 18.85 4.02
CA ARG A 58 -16.55 17.68 4.91
C ARG A 58 -16.21 16.39 4.16
N GLN A 59 -16.81 16.19 2.99
CA GLN A 59 -16.55 15.00 2.16
C GLN A 59 -15.09 14.93 1.70
N GLU A 60 -14.51 16.07 1.31
CA GLU A 60 -13.09 16.14 0.95
C GLU A 60 -12.18 15.70 2.10
N VAL A 61 -12.41 16.19 3.32
CA VAL A 61 -11.59 15.84 4.49
C VAL A 61 -11.74 14.35 4.85
N ILE A 62 -12.95 13.81 4.78
CA ILE A 62 -13.19 12.38 5.01
C ILE A 62 -12.46 11.53 3.95
N ASN A 63 -12.56 11.91 2.68
CA ASN A 63 -11.89 11.19 1.60
C ASN A 63 -10.37 11.31 1.70
N GLU A 64 -9.86 12.47 2.13
CA GLU A 64 -8.44 12.68 2.40
C GLU A 64 -7.94 11.71 3.47
N LEU A 65 -8.66 11.57 4.60
CA LEU A 65 -8.33 10.58 5.64
C LEU A 65 -8.19 9.17 5.05
N PHE A 66 -9.16 8.73 4.22
CA PHE A 66 -9.15 7.40 3.61
C PHE A 66 -8.00 7.25 2.61
N HIS A 67 -7.73 8.30 1.84
CA HIS A 67 -6.64 8.34 0.89
C HIS A 67 -5.28 8.26 1.58
N THR A 68 -5.06 9.08 2.61
CA THR A 68 -3.80 9.10 3.37
C THR A 68 -3.55 7.79 4.09
N GLU A 69 -4.60 7.14 4.61
CA GLU A 69 -4.46 5.82 5.24
C GLU A 69 -4.03 4.73 4.24
N ARG A 70 -4.64 4.69 3.05
CA ARG A 70 -4.19 3.81 1.96
C ARG A 70 -2.74 4.08 1.57
N ALA A 71 -2.34 5.35 1.49
CA ALA A 71 -0.96 5.73 1.22
C ALA A 71 -0.01 5.27 2.34
N HIS A 72 -0.45 5.36 3.59
CA HIS A 72 0.33 4.90 4.74
C HIS A 72 0.55 3.38 4.72
N ILE A 73 -0.49 2.60 4.44
CA ILE A 73 -0.38 1.14 4.28
C ILE A 73 0.57 0.76 3.15
N ARG A 74 0.54 1.48 2.02
CA ARG A 74 1.49 1.25 0.92
C ARG A 74 2.93 1.45 1.40
N MET A 75 3.21 2.50 2.17
CA MET A 75 4.54 2.73 2.74
C MET A 75 4.94 1.61 3.70
N LEU A 76 4.04 1.17 4.59
CA LEU A 76 4.30 0.06 5.51
C LEU A 76 4.57 -1.26 4.76
N LYS A 77 3.85 -1.53 3.67
CA LYS A 77 4.12 -2.70 2.81
C LYS A 77 5.49 -2.62 2.13
N VAL A 78 5.92 -1.43 1.70
CA VAL A 78 7.28 -1.24 1.16
C VAL A 78 8.31 -1.53 2.24
N LEU A 79 8.12 -1.04 3.46
CA LEU A 79 9.00 -1.33 4.60
C LEU A 79 9.06 -2.84 4.90
N ASP A 80 7.93 -3.53 4.86
CA ASP A 80 7.89 -4.97 5.09
C ASP A 80 8.61 -5.74 3.97
N VAL A 81 8.18 -5.58 2.72
CA VAL A 81 8.65 -6.42 1.60
C VAL A 81 10.09 -6.10 1.20
N ILE A 82 10.39 -4.82 0.95
CA ILE A 82 11.66 -4.39 0.36
C ILE A 82 12.80 -4.36 1.38
N PHE A 83 12.47 -4.10 2.65
CA PHE A 83 13.49 -3.97 3.71
C PHE A 83 13.43 -5.13 4.70
N TYR A 84 12.35 -5.27 5.47
CA TYR A 84 12.30 -6.25 6.56
C TYR A 84 12.47 -7.70 6.07
N GLN A 85 11.63 -8.14 5.14
CA GLN A 85 11.68 -9.51 4.60
C GLN A 85 12.98 -9.77 3.83
N LYS A 86 13.46 -8.78 3.07
CA LYS A 86 14.73 -8.87 2.35
C LYS A 86 15.92 -9.04 3.30
N MET A 87 16.01 -8.23 4.35
CA MET A 87 17.10 -8.30 5.33
C MET A 87 17.10 -9.63 6.10
N LEU A 88 15.92 -10.19 6.38
CA LEU A 88 15.81 -11.52 6.98
C LEU A 88 16.28 -12.65 6.04
N ARG A 89 15.98 -12.55 4.74
CA ARG A 89 16.38 -13.55 3.73
C ARG A 89 17.86 -13.50 3.39
N ASP A 90 18.42 -12.31 3.23
CA ASP A 90 19.82 -12.13 2.83
C ASP A 90 20.78 -12.63 3.94
N GLY A 91 20.36 -12.57 5.21
CA GLY A 91 21.11 -13.14 6.34
C GLY A 91 22.35 -12.35 6.75
N ASN A 92 22.58 -11.18 6.15
CA ASN A 92 23.72 -10.31 6.45
C ASN A 92 23.63 -9.64 7.84
N ILE A 93 22.44 -9.61 8.44
CA ILE A 93 22.15 -8.98 9.73
C ILE A 93 21.45 -10.02 10.60
N LEU A 94 21.81 -10.08 11.90
CA LEU A 94 21.18 -11.00 12.83
C LEU A 94 19.67 -10.70 12.92
N THR A 95 18.85 -11.75 12.90
CA THR A 95 17.39 -11.63 13.00
C THR A 95 16.94 -10.82 14.23
N ALA A 96 17.68 -10.93 15.35
CA ALA A 96 17.40 -10.14 16.55
C ALA A 96 17.57 -8.64 16.31
N ASP A 97 18.62 -8.24 15.58
CA ASP A 97 18.89 -6.84 15.25
C ASP A 97 17.86 -6.31 14.24
N VAL A 98 17.50 -7.11 13.22
CA VAL A 98 16.44 -6.75 12.28
C VAL A 98 15.11 -6.51 13.02
N ARG A 99 14.74 -7.40 13.94
CA ARG A 99 13.55 -7.21 14.78
C ARG A 99 13.66 -5.99 15.70
N SER A 100 14.85 -5.65 16.19
CA SER A 100 15.04 -4.44 16.99
C SER A 100 14.86 -3.16 16.17
N ILE A 101 15.22 -3.17 14.87
CA ILE A 101 15.08 -2.02 13.98
C ILE A 101 13.60 -1.79 13.61
N PHE A 102 12.91 -2.85 13.19
CA PHE A 102 11.52 -2.75 12.70
C PHE A 102 10.46 -2.99 13.79
N SER A 103 10.88 -3.38 14.99
CA SER A 103 10.01 -3.61 16.15
C SER A 103 8.82 -4.52 15.80
N ASN A 104 7.59 -4.05 15.98
CA ASN A 104 6.34 -4.77 15.72
C ASN A 104 5.67 -4.36 14.40
N LEU A 105 6.46 -4.08 13.35
CA LEU A 105 5.98 -3.65 12.02
C LEU A 105 4.79 -4.46 11.49
N GLU A 106 4.82 -5.79 11.63
CA GLU A 106 3.75 -6.68 11.17
C GLU A 106 2.42 -6.37 11.89
N GLU A 107 2.43 -6.20 13.21
CA GLU A 107 1.24 -5.88 14.00
C GLU A 107 0.68 -4.51 13.61
N VAL A 108 1.55 -3.51 13.47
CA VAL A 108 1.16 -2.15 13.05
C VAL A 108 0.56 -2.17 11.65
N LEU A 109 1.18 -2.87 10.70
CA LEU A 109 0.64 -3.03 9.35
C LEU A 109 -0.75 -3.68 9.36
N GLN A 110 -0.94 -4.74 10.14
CA GLN A 110 -2.25 -5.40 10.25
C GLN A 110 -3.32 -4.50 10.87
N LEU A 111 -2.96 -3.69 11.87
CA LEU A 111 -3.87 -2.71 12.47
C LEU A 111 -4.35 -1.69 11.42
N HIS A 112 -3.42 -1.11 10.65
CA HIS A 112 -3.76 -0.16 9.60
C HIS A 112 -4.58 -0.80 8.47
N VAL A 113 -4.26 -2.03 8.06
CA VAL A 113 -5.08 -2.79 7.08
C VAL A 113 -6.51 -2.99 7.59
N SER A 114 -6.66 -3.37 8.87
CA SER A 114 -7.98 -3.53 9.50
C SER A 114 -8.75 -2.20 9.53
N LEU A 115 -8.09 -1.11 9.93
CA LEU A 115 -8.66 0.23 9.93
C LEU A 115 -9.13 0.65 8.53
N ASN A 116 -8.31 0.42 7.51
CA ASN A 116 -8.68 0.74 6.13
C ASN A 116 -9.89 -0.07 5.64
N GLU A 117 -10.01 -1.33 6.04
CA GLU A 117 -11.20 -2.13 5.72
C GLU A 117 -12.45 -1.57 6.41
N GLN A 118 -12.33 -1.05 7.63
CA GLN A 118 -13.43 -0.34 8.30
C GLN A 118 -13.83 0.94 7.56
N MET A 119 -12.85 1.75 7.10
CA MET A 119 -13.11 2.92 6.26
C MET A 119 -13.82 2.53 4.95
N ARG A 120 -13.42 1.42 4.31
CA ARG A 120 -14.05 0.89 3.09
C ARG A 120 -15.50 0.47 3.33
N LYS A 121 -15.81 -0.11 4.50
CA LYS A 121 -17.19 -0.42 4.89
C LYS A 121 -18.05 0.83 5.05
N VAL A 122 -17.50 1.90 5.63
CA VAL A 122 -18.17 3.21 5.66
C VAL A 122 -18.46 3.68 4.25
N TRP A 123 -17.52 3.57 3.32
CA TRP A 123 -17.75 3.98 1.93
C TRP A 123 -18.83 3.15 1.23
N LYS A 124 -18.81 1.83 1.40
CA LYS A 124 -19.78 0.91 0.76
C LYS A 124 -21.21 1.06 1.26
N ARG A 125 -21.41 1.44 2.53
CA ARG A 125 -22.76 1.59 3.10
C ARG A 125 -23.41 2.93 2.76
N ASN A 126 -22.65 3.90 2.28
CA ASN A 126 -23.14 5.22 1.92
C ASN A 126 -23.40 5.27 0.41
N GLU A 127 -24.54 5.83 0.01
CA GLU A 127 -24.90 5.95 -1.40
C GLU A 127 -24.04 7.01 -2.11
N ASN A 128 -23.70 6.75 -3.37
CA ASN A 128 -23.00 7.69 -4.25
C ASN A 128 -21.69 8.29 -3.69
N PHE A 129 -20.97 7.56 -2.83
CA PHE A 129 -19.72 8.03 -2.20
C PHE A 129 -19.86 9.29 -1.32
N VAL A 130 -21.08 9.62 -0.88
CA VAL A 130 -21.34 10.74 0.04
C VAL A 130 -21.52 10.19 1.45
N VAL A 131 -20.58 10.46 2.35
CA VAL A 131 -20.61 9.94 3.72
C VAL A 131 -21.52 10.80 4.62
N ASP A 132 -22.63 10.23 5.10
CA ASP A 132 -23.58 10.94 5.96
C ASP A 132 -23.08 11.07 7.40
N GLN A 133 -22.89 9.95 8.10
CA GLN A 133 -22.41 9.92 9.48
C GLN A 133 -21.16 9.04 9.59
N ILE A 134 -20.13 9.60 10.24
CA ILE A 134 -18.83 8.95 10.47
C ILE A 134 -18.35 9.05 11.93
N GLY A 135 -19.03 9.84 12.77
CA GLY A 135 -18.58 10.12 14.14
C GLY A 135 -18.45 8.87 15.01
N GLU A 136 -19.45 7.99 14.97
CA GLU A 136 -19.42 6.72 15.71
C GLU A 136 -18.35 5.76 15.19
N ASP A 137 -18.09 5.74 13.88
CA ASP A 137 -17.02 4.91 13.32
C ASP A 137 -15.66 5.39 13.83
N LEU A 138 -15.42 6.71 13.82
CA LEU A 138 -14.18 7.30 14.34
C LEU A 138 -13.94 6.99 15.82
N LEU A 139 -15.01 6.85 16.63
CA LEU A 139 -14.89 6.47 18.04
C LEU A 139 -14.61 4.98 18.24
N SER A 140 -14.95 4.15 17.25
CA SER A 140 -14.78 2.70 17.28
C SER A 140 -13.43 2.22 16.73
N TRP A 141 -12.78 3.06 15.95
CA TRP A 141 -11.45 2.83 15.36
C TRP A 141 -10.34 3.03 16.38
#